data_AF-A0A4Z1BEL2-F1
#
_entry.id   AF-A0A4Z1BEL2-F1
#
_cell.length_a   1.000
_cell.length_b   1.000
_cell.length_c   1.000
_cell.angle_alpha   90.00
_cell.angle_beta   90.00
_cell.angle_gamma   90.00
#
_symmetry.space_group_name_H-M   'P 1'
#
loop_
_entity.id
_entity.type
_entity.pdbx_description
1 polymer ?
#
loop_
_entity_poly.entity_id
_entity_poly.type
_entity_poly.pdbx_seq_one_letter_code
_entity_poly.pdbx_strand_id
1 'polypeptide(L)'
;MWRVLEARRVQWAAIIARNALLLRAAGTDDAEEFIAVAAALMNGRDLKKIPVMKFICDQSILVWIDRKDGPNGLLDPDVEGPFVSSSMVPANFPAPALAAEKKGELAKLLRPAGLTEPWLDGYLTGVCTAPLFVEPPDWLSPLLNLVAFNLKTDKKLSRFVELLMLRYNATVSKMQATDDLALIPTEIPLIPIWADGYLTAWEATKTNWPSKALGAQGKSIRKMLEQATDGRFEQTKLLVSLMPWLRQRFADQQM
;
A
#
# COMPACT_ATOMS: atom_id res chain seq x y z
N MET A 1 -8.90 16.69 -20.40
CA MET A 1 -9.70 16.00 -19.35
C MET A 1 -10.88 15.20 -19.91
N TRP A 2 -11.90 15.82 -20.51
CA TRP A 2 -13.09 15.08 -21.02
C TRP A 2 -12.77 13.89 -21.95
N ARG A 3 -11.81 14.03 -22.87
CA ARG A 3 -11.35 12.92 -23.74
C ARG A 3 -10.80 11.71 -22.95
N VAL A 4 -10.14 11.97 -21.83
CA VAL A 4 -9.57 10.93 -20.95
C VAL A 4 -10.67 10.23 -20.16
N LEU A 5 -11.62 11.00 -19.62
CA LEU A 5 -12.79 10.43 -18.94
C LEU A 5 -13.66 9.58 -19.88
N GLU A 6 -13.79 10.02 -21.12
CA GLU A 6 -14.50 9.32 -22.19
C GLU A 6 -13.84 7.98 -22.55
N ALA A 7 -12.51 7.94 -22.66
CA ALA A 7 -11.77 6.70 -22.90
C ALA A 7 -11.98 5.64 -21.80
N ARG A 8 -12.33 6.09 -20.58
CA ARG A 8 -12.57 5.23 -19.41
C ARG A 8 -14.05 5.08 -19.06
N ARG A 9 -14.97 5.44 -19.96
CA ARG A 9 -16.43 5.42 -19.74
C ARG A 9 -16.94 4.10 -19.16
N VAL A 10 -16.49 2.97 -19.70
CA VAL A 10 -16.89 1.62 -19.24
C VAL A 10 -16.42 1.36 -17.79
N GLN A 11 -15.22 1.81 -17.45
CA GLN A 11 -14.67 1.67 -16.11
C GLN A 11 -15.45 2.53 -15.10
N TRP A 12 -15.77 3.78 -15.46
CA TRP A 12 -16.61 4.66 -14.65
C TRP A 12 -18.00 4.06 -14.42
N ALA A 13 -18.62 3.52 -15.46
CA ALA A 13 -19.91 2.84 -15.34
C ALA A 13 -19.84 1.64 -14.38
N ALA A 14 -18.79 0.83 -14.46
CA ALA A 14 -18.59 -0.33 -13.58
C ALA A 14 -18.39 0.08 -12.11
N ILE A 15 -17.64 1.15 -11.86
CA ILE A 15 -17.43 1.69 -10.50
C ILE A 15 -18.75 2.18 -9.92
N ILE A 16 -19.51 2.97 -10.69
CA ILE A 16 -20.79 3.52 -10.23
C ILE A 16 -21.82 2.40 -10.00
N ALA A 17 -21.88 1.39 -10.88
CA ALA A 17 -22.75 0.23 -10.72
C ALA A 17 -22.43 -0.60 -9.46
N ARG A 18 -21.13 -0.83 -9.17
CA ARG A 18 -20.71 -1.52 -7.94
C ARG A 18 -21.12 -0.76 -6.69
N ASN A 19 -20.97 0.56 -6.68
CA ASN A 19 -21.43 1.39 -5.57
C ASN A 19 -22.96 1.33 -5.42
N ALA A 20 -23.71 1.28 -6.52
CA ALA A 20 -25.15 1.10 -6.47
C ALA A 20 -25.56 -0.22 -5.80
N LEU A 21 -24.83 -1.32 -6.06
CA LEU A 21 -25.05 -2.60 -5.40
C LEU A 21 -24.79 -2.53 -3.89
N LEU A 22 -23.73 -1.82 -3.48
CA LEU A 22 -23.41 -1.62 -2.06
C LEU A 22 -24.49 -0.79 -1.35
N LEU A 23 -24.94 0.31 -1.97
CA LEU A 23 -26.00 1.18 -1.45
C LEU A 23 -27.32 0.41 -1.30
N ARG A 24 -27.67 -0.41 -2.30
CA ARG A 24 -28.87 -1.26 -2.24
C ARG A 24 -28.79 -2.28 -1.10
N ALA A 25 -27.61 -2.89 -0.89
CA ALA A 25 -27.40 -3.83 0.20
C ALA A 25 -27.43 -3.15 1.58
N ALA A 26 -27.07 -1.86 1.65
CA ALA A 26 -27.12 -1.05 2.86
C ALA A 26 -28.53 -0.48 3.16
N GLY A 27 -29.51 -0.66 2.25
CA GLY A 27 -30.88 -0.17 2.44
C GLY A 27 -31.04 1.34 2.26
N THR A 28 -30.12 2.00 1.54
CA THR A 28 -30.20 3.44 1.25
C THR A 28 -31.00 3.69 -0.03
N ASP A 29 -31.78 4.78 -0.06
CA ASP A 29 -32.64 5.13 -1.20
C ASP A 29 -31.85 5.62 -2.43
N ASP A 30 -30.58 5.99 -2.27
CA ASP A 30 -29.73 6.55 -3.35
C ASP A 30 -29.28 5.52 -4.40
N ALA A 31 -29.53 4.23 -4.16
CA ALA A 31 -29.07 3.16 -5.05
C ALA A 31 -29.63 3.29 -6.49
N GLU A 32 -30.87 3.74 -6.63
CA GLU A 32 -31.50 3.90 -7.95
C GLU A 32 -30.86 5.02 -8.77
N GLU A 33 -30.42 6.10 -8.12
CA GLU A 33 -29.73 7.20 -8.78
C GLU A 33 -28.38 6.75 -9.36
N PHE A 34 -27.63 5.93 -8.61
CA PHE A 34 -26.37 5.35 -9.08
C PHE A 34 -26.59 4.36 -10.22
N ILE A 35 -27.65 3.55 -10.18
CA ILE A 35 -28.03 2.67 -11.29
C ILE A 35 -28.32 3.50 -12.54
N ALA A 36 -29.11 4.57 -12.41
CA ALA A 36 -29.46 5.45 -13.51
C ALA A 36 -28.23 6.12 -14.15
N VAL A 37 -27.26 6.54 -13.34
CA VAL A 37 -26.01 7.14 -13.83
C VAL A 37 -25.13 6.09 -14.52
N ALA A 38 -24.97 4.90 -13.96
CA ALA A 38 -24.20 3.82 -14.59
C ALA A 38 -24.82 3.42 -15.94
N ALA A 39 -26.15 3.31 -16.01
CA ALA A 39 -26.88 3.06 -17.25
C ALA A 39 -26.69 4.20 -18.25
N ALA A 40 -26.75 5.47 -17.82
CA ALA A 40 -26.52 6.61 -18.70
C ALA A 40 -25.11 6.62 -19.32
N LEU A 41 -24.09 6.20 -18.56
CA LEU A 41 -22.73 6.03 -19.06
C LEU A 41 -22.63 4.90 -20.07
N MET A 42 -23.23 3.74 -19.80
CA MET A 42 -23.21 2.60 -20.73
C MET A 42 -23.98 2.87 -22.03
N ASN A 43 -25.08 3.62 -21.94
CA ASN A 43 -25.89 4.03 -23.10
C ASN A 43 -25.26 5.20 -23.88
N GLY A 44 -24.07 5.64 -23.45
CA GLY A 44 -23.26 6.61 -24.15
C GLY A 44 -23.78 8.04 -24.13
N ARG A 45 -24.55 8.39 -23.09
CA ARG A 45 -24.97 9.77 -22.85
C ARG A 45 -23.71 10.64 -22.69
N ASP A 46 -23.74 11.83 -23.29
CA ASP A 46 -22.66 12.82 -23.20
C ASP A 46 -22.28 13.07 -21.73
N LEU A 47 -21.01 12.80 -21.39
CA LEU A 47 -20.49 12.91 -20.03
C LEU A 47 -20.71 14.32 -19.45
N LYS A 48 -20.66 15.36 -20.29
CA LYS A 48 -20.87 16.75 -19.84
C LYS A 48 -22.28 17.00 -19.30
N LYS A 49 -23.24 16.17 -19.71
CA LYS A 49 -24.65 16.23 -19.30
C LYS A 49 -24.96 15.32 -18.10
N ILE A 50 -23.97 14.59 -17.59
CA ILE A 50 -24.10 13.75 -16.41
C ILE A 50 -23.49 14.53 -15.22
N PRO A 51 -24.30 15.02 -14.26
CA PRO A 51 -23.82 15.93 -13.21
C PRO A 51 -22.61 15.40 -12.43
N VAL A 52 -22.61 14.12 -12.07
CA VAL A 52 -21.47 13.52 -11.35
C VAL A 52 -20.20 13.48 -12.20
N MET A 53 -20.29 13.29 -13.52
CA MET A 53 -19.12 13.33 -14.39
C MET A 53 -18.58 14.73 -14.58
N LYS A 54 -19.44 15.75 -14.54
CA LYS A 54 -19.03 17.16 -14.46
C LYS A 54 -18.27 17.42 -13.16
N PHE A 55 -18.82 16.98 -12.03
CA PHE A 55 -18.15 17.09 -10.74
C PHE A 55 -16.78 16.37 -10.74
N ILE A 56 -16.72 15.13 -11.24
CA ILE A 56 -15.47 14.38 -11.40
C ILE A 56 -14.48 15.13 -12.28
N CYS A 57 -14.92 15.71 -13.39
CA CYS A 57 -14.06 16.51 -14.28
C CYS A 57 -13.52 17.76 -13.56
N ASP A 58 -14.37 18.48 -12.83
CA ASP A 58 -13.98 19.70 -12.11
C ASP A 58 -12.97 19.36 -10.98
N GLN A 59 -13.24 18.31 -10.19
CA GLN A 59 -12.30 17.83 -9.15
C GLN A 59 -10.97 17.33 -9.74
N SER A 60 -11.02 16.62 -10.87
CA SER A 60 -9.80 16.15 -11.54
C SER A 60 -8.95 17.32 -12.06
N ILE A 61 -9.59 18.41 -12.49
CA ILE A 61 -8.90 19.64 -12.90
C ILE A 61 -8.30 20.34 -11.67
N LEU A 62 -9.03 20.45 -10.57
CA LEU A 62 -8.51 21.05 -9.34
C LEU A 62 -7.29 20.30 -8.80
N VAL A 63 -7.33 18.97 -8.76
CA VAL A 63 -6.18 18.12 -8.39
C VAL A 63 -5.02 18.30 -9.37
N TRP A 64 -5.30 18.47 -10.66
CA TRP A 64 -4.26 18.71 -11.67
C TRP A 64 -3.61 20.10 -11.53
N ILE A 65 -4.38 21.12 -11.17
CA ILE A 65 -3.88 22.48 -10.90
C ILE A 65 -3.04 22.50 -9.61
N ASP A 66 -3.53 21.86 -8.54
CA ASP A 66 -2.82 21.74 -7.26
C ASP A 66 -1.46 21.04 -7.42
N ARG A 67 -1.41 20.00 -8.26
CA ARG A 67 -0.15 19.32 -8.64
C ARG A 67 0.81 20.20 -9.45
N LYS A 68 0.29 21.19 -10.18
CA LYS A 68 1.09 22.11 -11.01
C LYS A 68 1.71 23.24 -10.17
N ASP A 69 1.01 23.69 -9.13
CA ASP A 69 1.46 24.78 -8.25
C ASP A 69 2.23 24.29 -7.00
N GLY A 70 2.25 22.98 -6.72
CA GLY A 70 3.18 22.35 -5.77
C GLY A 70 4.61 22.21 -6.32
N PRO A 71 5.62 21.95 -5.47
CA PRO A 71 7.04 21.91 -5.89
C PRO A 71 7.40 20.81 -6.92
N ASN A 72 6.43 19.96 -7.29
CA ASN A 72 6.56 18.84 -8.22
C ASN A 72 5.77 19.04 -9.53
N GLY A 73 5.74 20.28 -10.05
CA GLY A 73 5.08 20.60 -11.32
C GLY A 73 5.76 20.06 -12.58
N LEU A 74 6.03 18.75 -12.68
CA LEU A 74 6.46 18.07 -13.91
C LEU A 74 6.19 16.56 -13.81
N LEU A 75 4.95 16.11 -14.03
CA LEU A 75 4.68 14.72 -14.41
C LEU A 75 3.77 14.67 -15.64
N ASP A 76 4.23 13.85 -16.59
CA ASP A 76 3.75 13.64 -17.96
C ASP A 76 2.25 13.25 -18.01
N PRO A 77 1.43 13.84 -18.89
CA PRO A 77 -0.02 13.55 -18.98
C PRO A 77 -0.41 12.14 -19.43
N ASP A 78 0.55 11.24 -19.72
CA ASP A 78 0.28 9.95 -20.37
C ASP A 78 0.45 8.69 -19.48
N VAL A 79 0.61 8.81 -18.15
CA VAL A 79 0.70 7.62 -17.28
C VAL A 79 -0.65 7.26 -16.65
N GLU A 80 -1.21 6.14 -17.11
CA GLU A 80 -2.40 5.48 -16.59
C GLU A 80 -2.14 4.71 -15.29
N GLY A 81 -3.03 4.82 -14.30
CA GLY A 81 -3.08 3.92 -13.14
C GLY A 81 -4.24 4.26 -12.17
N PRO A 82 -4.93 3.27 -11.55
CA PRO A 82 -6.21 3.47 -10.85
C PRO A 82 -6.08 3.97 -9.40
N PHE A 83 -4.88 4.30 -8.94
CA PHE A 83 -4.62 4.77 -7.57
C PHE A 83 -3.92 6.12 -7.60
N VAL A 84 -4.63 7.15 -8.02
CA VAL A 84 -4.30 8.48 -7.51
C VAL A 84 -4.85 8.54 -6.10
N SER A 85 -3.94 8.52 -5.11
CA SER A 85 -4.24 8.84 -3.71
C SER A 85 -4.98 10.18 -3.65
N SER A 86 -6.31 10.12 -3.61
CA SER A 86 -7.13 11.26 -3.21
C SER A 86 -6.92 11.44 -1.72
N SER A 87 -6.05 12.39 -1.35
CA SER A 87 -5.89 12.88 0.02
C SER A 87 -7.08 13.80 0.42
N MET A 88 -8.29 13.43 0.00
CA MET A 88 -9.54 14.06 0.41
C MET A 88 -10.54 12.97 0.77
N VAL A 89 -10.26 12.27 1.86
CA VAL A 89 -11.31 11.65 2.65
C VAL A 89 -11.91 12.80 3.48
N PRO A 90 -13.19 13.17 3.30
CA PRO A 90 -13.84 14.14 4.18
C PRO A 90 -13.65 13.67 5.62
N ALA A 91 -13.26 14.55 6.55
CA ALA A 91 -12.97 14.21 7.95
C ALA A 91 -14.12 13.46 8.68
N ASN A 92 -15.32 13.45 8.10
CA ASN A 92 -16.52 12.79 8.62
C ASN A 92 -16.86 11.45 7.94
N PHE A 93 -16.05 10.94 7.01
CA PHE A 93 -16.19 9.55 6.56
C PHE A 93 -15.40 8.65 7.51
N PRO A 94 -16.05 7.81 8.33
CA PRO A 94 -15.32 6.83 9.12
C PRO A 94 -14.56 5.94 8.13
N ALA A 95 -13.24 5.83 8.31
CA ALA A 95 -12.47 4.83 7.60
C ALA A 95 -13.19 3.48 7.75
N PRO A 96 -13.40 2.70 6.68
CA PRO A 96 -14.09 1.43 6.78
C PRO A 96 -13.43 0.63 7.89
N ALA A 97 -14.21 0.30 8.93
CA ALA A 97 -13.69 -0.34 10.12
C ALA A 97 -13.22 -1.75 9.77
N LEU A 98 -11.93 -1.89 9.44
CA LEU A 98 -11.31 -3.17 9.19
C LEU A 98 -11.44 -4.00 10.47
N ALA A 99 -12.06 -5.18 10.35
CA ALA A 99 -12.22 -6.06 11.50
C ALA A 99 -10.84 -6.41 12.07
N ALA A 100 -10.67 -6.21 13.38
CA ALA A 100 -9.44 -6.47 14.09
C ALA A 100 -8.91 -7.89 13.81
N GLU A 101 -7.58 -8.03 13.83
CA GLU A 101 -6.92 -9.32 13.65
C GLU A 101 -7.29 -10.28 14.80
N LYS A 102 -7.69 -11.50 14.46
CA LYS A 102 -7.91 -12.56 15.46
C LYS A 102 -6.59 -13.24 15.80
N LYS A 103 -6.44 -13.72 17.04
CA LYS A 103 -5.22 -14.40 17.50
C LYS A 103 -4.79 -15.53 16.55
N GLY A 104 -3.59 -15.41 15.98
CA GLY A 104 -3.00 -16.39 15.07
C GLY A 104 -3.71 -16.54 13.73
N GLU A 105 -4.56 -15.58 13.34
CA GLU A 105 -5.25 -15.55 12.06
C GLU A 105 -4.26 -15.39 10.90
N LEU A 106 -3.38 -14.41 11.00
CA LEU A 106 -2.38 -14.10 9.98
C LEU A 106 -1.41 -15.27 9.78
N ALA A 107 -0.90 -15.86 10.87
CA ALA A 107 -0.06 -17.05 10.82
C ALA A 107 -0.71 -18.22 10.04
N LYS A 108 -2.03 -18.41 10.15
CA LYS A 108 -2.74 -19.46 9.40
C LYS A 108 -2.83 -19.17 7.91
N LEU A 109 -2.88 -17.91 7.51
CA LEU A 109 -2.92 -17.50 6.10
C LEU A 109 -1.53 -17.54 5.46
N LEU A 110 -0.47 -17.27 6.22
CA LEU A 110 0.92 -17.29 5.75
C LEU A 110 1.50 -18.71 5.64
N ARG A 111 1.18 -19.59 6.60
CA ARG A 111 1.75 -20.94 6.71
C ARG A 111 1.69 -21.78 5.42
N PRO A 112 0.59 -21.79 4.64
CA PRO A 112 0.52 -22.54 3.39
C PRO A 112 1.58 -22.14 2.35
N ALA A 113 2.05 -20.88 2.40
CA ALA A 113 3.14 -20.39 1.54
C ALA A 113 4.53 -20.55 2.17
N GLY A 114 4.63 -21.22 3.33
CA GLY A 114 5.88 -21.34 4.09
C GLY A 114 6.33 -20.05 4.79
N LEU A 115 5.47 -19.03 4.83
CA LEU A 115 5.79 -17.73 5.41
C LEU A 115 5.36 -17.66 6.89
N THR A 116 5.96 -16.72 7.63
CA THR A 116 5.69 -16.50 9.06
C THR A 116 5.44 -15.02 9.34
N GLU A 117 4.85 -14.71 10.51
CA GLU A 117 4.59 -13.31 10.90
C GLU A 117 5.89 -12.48 11.02
N PRO A 118 6.99 -12.97 11.64
CA PRO A 118 8.24 -12.20 11.70
C PRO A 118 8.83 -11.89 10.33
N TRP A 119 8.68 -12.81 9.37
CA TRP A 119 9.08 -12.58 7.98
C TRP A 119 8.28 -11.43 7.36
N LEU A 120 6.95 -11.44 7.55
CA LEU A 120 6.09 -10.38 7.04
C LEU A 120 6.36 -9.03 7.70
N ASP A 121 6.60 -9.01 9.02
CA ASP A 121 6.95 -7.79 9.74
C ASP A 121 8.27 -7.21 9.19
N GLY A 122 9.24 -8.05 8.84
CA GLY A 122 10.47 -7.67 8.15
C GLY A 122 10.22 -7.09 6.77
N TYR A 123 9.38 -7.76 5.97
CA TYR A 123 8.98 -7.29 4.64
C TYR A 123 8.34 -5.90 4.70
N LEU A 124 7.35 -5.70 5.56
CA LEU A 124 6.66 -4.41 5.71
C LEU A 124 7.60 -3.32 6.24
N THR A 125 8.52 -3.66 7.13
CA THR A 125 9.56 -2.74 7.58
C THR A 125 10.45 -2.30 6.41
N GLY A 126 10.83 -3.22 5.53
CA GLY A 126 11.57 -2.90 4.30
C GLY A 126 10.80 -1.92 3.42
N VAL A 127 9.53 -2.21 3.14
CA VAL A 127 8.65 -1.30 2.36
C VAL A 127 8.61 0.11 2.97
N CYS A 128 8.38 0.21 4.28
CA CYS A 128 8.28 1.52 4.95
C CYS A 128 9.60 2.31 4.94
N THR A 129 10.75 1.64 4.87
CA THR A 129 12.08 2.28 5.02
C THR A 129 12.84 2.46 3.72
N ALA A 130 12.23 2.09 2.59
CA ALA A 130 12.77 2.34 1.27
C ALA A 130 13.05 3.85 1.08
N PRO A 131 14.18 4.23 0.43
CA PRO A 131 14.51 5.62 0.22
C PRO A 131 13.47 6.46 -0.52
N LEU A 132 12.81 5.85 -1.50
CA LEU A 132 11.68 6.43 -2.22
C LEU A 132 10.41 5.72 -1.77
N PHE A 133 9.30 6.47 -1.66
CA PHE A 133 7.99 5.88 -1.35
C PHE A 133 7.67 4.73 -2.30
N VAL A 134 7.16 3.62 -1.76
CA VAL A 134 6.78 2.42 -2.52
C VAL A 134 5.26 2.37 -2.58
N GLU A 135 4.69 2.43 -3.79
CA GLU A 135 3.24 2.42 -3.93
C GLU A 135 2.66 1.05 -3.55
N PRO A 136 1.41 0.99 -3.03
CA PRO A 136 0.76 -0.26 -2.65
C PRO A 136 0.83 -1.37 -3.71
N PRO A 137 0.58 -1.12 -5.00
CA PRO A 137 0.67 -2.17 -6.01
C PRO A 137 2.07 -2.81 -6.09
N ASP A 138 3.13 -2.03 -5.91
CA ASP A 138 4.51 -2.45 -6.11
C ASP A 138 5.00 -3.38 -5.00
N TRP A 139 4.59 -3.16 -3.76
CA TRP A 139 4.93 -4.06 -2.65
C TRP A 139 3.87 -5.12 -2.37
N LEU A 140 2.61 -4.91 -2.76
CA LEU A 140 1.54 -5.87 -2.55
C LEU A 140 1.59 -7.01 -3.58
N SER A 141 1.84 -6.69 -4.86
CA SER A 141 1.84 -7.70 -5.94
C SER A 141 2.87 -8.82 -5.70
N PRO A 142 4.11 -8.54 -5.28
CA PRO A 142 5.09 -9.58 -4.94
C PRO A 142 4.61 -10.50 -3.81
N LEU A 143 4.02 -9.94 -2.74
CA LEU A 143 3.45 -10.74 -1.65
C LEU A 143 2.29 -11.62 -2.13
N LEU A 144 1.38 -11.05 -2.91
CA LEU A 144 0.25 -11.80 -3.47
C LEU A 144 0.73 -12.93 -4.37
N ASN A 145 1.77 -12.73 -5.18
CA ASN A 145 2.34 -13.80 -6.01
C ASN A 145 2.88 -14.98 -5.16
N LEU A 146 3.40 -14.71 -3.97
CA LEU A 146 3.87 -15.75 -3.05
C LEU A 146 2.72 -16.53 -2.38
N VAL A 147 1.63 -15.85 -2.01
CA VAL A 147 0.57 -16.47 -1.20
C VAL A 147 -0.69 -16.86 -1.97
N ALA A 148 -1.01 -16.20 -3.09
CA ALA A 148 -2.32 -16.29 -3.74
C ALA A 148 -2.65 -17.71 -4.19
N PHE A 149 -1.67 -18.45 -4.72
CA PHE A 149 -1.86 -19.85 -5.12
C PHE A 149 -2.32 -20.73 -3.94
N ASN A 150 -1.85 -20.43 -2.73
CA ASN A 150 -2.19 -21.17 -1.53
C ASN A 150 -3.49 -20.70 -0.86
N LEU A 151 -3.92 -19.46 -1.14
CA LEU A 151 -5.16 -18.87 -0.68
C LEU A 151 -6.30 -19.18 -1.65
N LYS A 152 -6.74 -20.45 -1.64
CA LYS A 152 -7.73 -21.07 -2.56
C LYS A 152 -9.11 -20.40 -2.70
N THR A 153 -9.38 -19.30 -2.00
CA THR A 153 -10.71 -18.65 -1.99
C THR A 153 -10.57 -17.14 -1.91
N ASP A 154 -11.39 -16.41 -2.67
CA ASP A 154 -11.44 -14.94 -2.66
C ASP A 154 -11.64 -14.35 -1.26
N LYS A 155 -12.43 -15.01 -0.41
CA LYS A 155 -12.63 -14.59 0.99
C LYS A 155 -11.32 -14.59 1.80
N LYS A 156 -10.46 -15.59 1.61
CA LYS A 156 -9.16 -15.67 2.30
C LYS A 156 -8.17 -14.66 1.73
N LEU A 157 -8.18 -14.46 0.42
CA LEU A 157 -7.35 -13.46 -0.24
C LEU A 157 -7.73 -12.04 0.20
N SER A 158 -9.02 -11.70 0.18
CA SER A 158 -9.53 -10.41 0.68
C SER A 158 -9.15 -10.21 2.14
N ARG A 159 -9.37 -11.22 3.00
CA ARG A 159 -9.02 -11.13 4.41
C ARG A 159 -7.51 -10.97 4.62
N PHE A 160 -6.69 -11.63 3.80
CA PHE A 160 -5.24 -11.46 3.84
C PHE A 160 -4.84 -10.02 3.51
N VAL A 161 -5.41 -9.42 2.46
CA VAL A 161 -5.15 -8.01 2.09
C VAL A 161 -5.59 -7.04 3.20
N GLU A 162 -6.76 -7.26 3.82
CA GLU A 162 -7.20 -6.46 4.97
C GLU A 162 -6.19 -6.49 6.11
N LEU A 163 -5.70 -7.68 6.47
CA LEU A 163 -4.71 -7.87 7.53
C LEU A 163 -3.36 -7.25 7.15
N LEU A 164 -2.95 -7.32 5.87
CA LEU A 164 -1.75 -6.64 5.39
C LEU A 164 -1.85 -5.13 5.57
N MET A 165 -2.98 -4.52 5.23
CA MET A 165 -3.18 -3.08 5.42
C MET A 165 -3.17 -2.69 6.90
N LEU A 166 -3.78 -3.50 7.77
CA LEU A 166 -3.70 -3.30 9.22
C LEU A 166 -2.24 -3.37 9.73
N ARG A 167 -1.47 -4.37 9.30
CA ARG A 167 -0.07 -4.57 9.69
C ARG A 167 0.85 -3.48 9.12
N TYR A 168 0.62 -3.05 7.89
CA TYR A 168 1.33 -1.93 7.28
C TYR A 168 1.12 -0.66 8.08
N ASN A 169 -0.15 -0.30 8.36
CA ASN A 169 -0.49 0.88 9.15
C ASN A 169 0.10 0.81 10.56
N ALA A 170 0.05 -0.36 11.20
CA ALA A 170 0.69 -0.56 12.50
C ALA A 170 2.21 -0.38 12.45
N THR A 171 2.87 -0.81 11.37
CA THR A 171 4.31 -0.62 11.15
C THR A 171 4.64 0.86 10.96
N VAL A 172 3.86 1.58 10.16
CA VAL A 172 3.97 3.04 10.01
C VAL A 172 3.80 3.74 11.35
N SER A 173 2.78 3.40 12.14
CA SER A 173 2.57 3.97 13.48
C SER A 173 3.73 3.68 14.43
N LYS A 174 4.32 2.48 14.40
CA LYS A 174 5.52 2.15 15.19
C LYS A 174 6.74 2.95 14.76
N MET A 175 6.90 3.22 13.46
CA MET A 175 8.00 4.04 12.93
C MET A 175 7.87 5.52 13.30
N GLN A 176 6.63 6.02 13.42
CA GLN A 176 6.31 7.39 13.82
C GLN A 176 6.37 7.60 15.34
N ALA A 177 6.17 6.54 16.13
CA ALA A 177 6.23 6.62 17.57
C ALA A 177 7.63 7.03 18.04
N THR A 178 7.69 7.99 18.96
CA THR A 178 8.93 8.44 19.61
C THR A 178 9.44 7.48 20.69
N ASP A 179 8.62 6.53 21.13
CA ASP A 179 8.99 5.50 22.11
C ASP A 179 9.89 4.40 21.51
N ASP A 180 10.63 3.69 22.35
CA ASP A 180 11.45 2.51 22.01
C ASP A 180 10.61 1.25 21.70
N LEU A 181 9.57 1.39 20.88
CA LEU A 181 8.88 0.24 20.31
C LEU A 181 9.85 -0.52 19.41
N ALA A 182 10.08 -1.79 19.73
CA ALA A 182 10.96 -2.66 18.95
C ALA A 182 10.42 -2.85 17.52
N LEU A 183 11.17 -2.36 16.53
CA LEU A 183 10.89 -2.55 15.10
C LEU A 183 11.47 -3.88 14.57
N ILE A 184 12.38 -4.47 15.34
CA ILE A 184 13.10 -5.71 15.04
C ILE A 184 12.83 -6.69 16.18
N PRO A 185 12.65 -8.00 15.89
CA PRO A 185 12.56 -9.02 16.93
C PRO A 185 13.78 -9.01 17.87
N THR A 186 13.54 -9.18 19.16
CA THR A 186 14.60 -9.37 20.17
C THR A 186 15.00 -10.83 20.35
N GLU A 187 14.22 -11.76 19.78
CA GLU A 187 14.47 -13.19 19.84
C GLU A 187 15.44 -13.60 18.74
N ILE A 188 16.61 -14.12 19.12
CA ILE A 188 17.69 -14.52 18.19
C ILE A 188 17.20 -15.39 17.02
N PRO A 189 16.33 -16.41 17.22
CA PRO A 189 15.86 -17.25 16.11
C PRO A 189 14.97 -16.51 15.10
N LEU A 190 14.35 -15.38 15.49
CA LEU A 190 13.45 -14.63 14.63
C LEU A 190 14.18 -13.59 13.78
N ILE A 191 15.38 -13.17 14.17
CA ILE A 191 16.16 -12.16 13.46
C ILE A 191 16.48 -12.57 12.01
N PRO A 192 16.98 -13.80 11.73
CA PRO A 192 17.22 -14.23 10.35
C PRO A 192 15.95 -14.23 9.49
N ILE A 193 14.83 -14.66 10.08
CA ILE A 193 13.52 -14.74 9.42
C ILE A 193 13.02 -13.35 9.04
N TRP A 194 13.13 -12.40 9.98
CA TRP A 194 12.78 -11.00 9.76
C TRP A 194 13.70 -10.35 8.72
N ALA A 195 15.01 -10.60 8.79
CA ALA A 195 15.99 -10.06 7.84
C ALA A 195 15.74 -10.56 6.40
N ASP A 196 15.35 -11.82 6.25
CA ASP A 196 14.98 -12.41 4.96
C ASP A 196 13.75 -11.71 4.35
N GLY A 197 12.71 -11.47 5.15
CA GLY A 197 11.55 -10.69 4.71
C GLY A 197 11.92 -9.27 4.29
N TYR A 198 12.76 -8.60 5.08
CA TYR A 198 13.23 -7.24 4.78
C TYR A 198 14.01 -7.18 3.46
N LEU A 199 14.96 -8.10 3.26
CA LEU A 199 15.74 -8.17 2.02
C LEU A 199 14.88 -8.55 0.81
N THR A 200 13.86 -9.39 1.02
CA THR A 200 12.89 -9.71 -0.03
C THR A 200 12.13 -8.46 -0.48
N ALA A 201 11.67 -7.62 0.45
CA ALA A 201 11.04 -6.34 0.12
C ALA A 201 12.02 -5.41 -0.63
N TRP A 202 13.27 -5.35 -0.19
CA TRP A 202 14.32 -4.57 -0.85
C TRP A 202 14.49 -4.99 -2.32
N GLU A 203 14.62 -6.30 -2.59
CA GLU A 203 14.77 -6.79 -3.96
C GLU A 203 13.51 -6.58 -4.81
N ALA A 204 12.34 -6.83 -4.23
CA ALA A 204 11.07 -6.65 -4.94
C ALA A 204 10.82 -5.19 -5.35
N THR A 205 11.36 -4.24 -4.58
CA THR A 205 11.14 -2.79 -4.77
C THR A 205 12.43 -2.07 -5.16
N LYS A 206 13.38 -2.76 -5.79
CA LYS A 206 14.76 -2.29 -6.01
C LYS A 206 14.89 -0.89 -6.63
N THR A 207 13.94 -0.49 -7.47
CA THR A 207 13.84 0.87 -8.06
C THR A 207 13.74 1.96 -7.00
N ASN A 208 13.16 1.65 -5.84
CA ASN A 208 12.96 2.53 -4.70
C ASN A 208 14.16 2.58 -3.76
N TRP A 209 15.21 1.78 -4.05
CA TRP A 209 16.47 1.70 -3.30
C TRP A 209 17.67 2.23 -4.11
N PRO A 210 17.67 3.49 -4.57
CA PRO A 210 18.76 4.02 -5.38
C PRO A 210 20.07 4.05 -4.57
N SER A 211 21.15 3.55 -5.20
CA SER A 211 22.48 3.46 -4.58
C SER A 211 23.00 4.81 -4.04
N LYS A 212 22.61 5.92 -4.67
CA LYS A 212 22.95 7.27 -4.24
C LYS A 212 22.34 7.63 -2.88
N ALA A 213 21.09 7.24 -2.63
CA ALA A 213 20.41 7.52 -1.35
C ALA A 213 20.90 6.60 -0.22
N LEU A 214 21.45 5.44 -0.55
CA LEU A 214 21.94 4.47 0.43
C LEU A 214 23.32 4.81 1.00
N GLY A 215 24.21 5.38 0.16
CA GLY A 215 25.57 5.70 0.56
C GLY A 215 26.35 4.48 1.08
N ALA A 216 27.38 4.73 1.90
CA ALA A 216 28.18 3.67 2.51
C ALA A 216 27.44 2.94 3.65
N GLN A 217 26.64 3.67 4.44
CA GLN A 217 25.91 3.11 5.57
C GLN A 217 24.84 2.12 5.12
N GLY A 218 24.03 2.45 4.10
CA GLY A 218 23.01 1.54 3.58
C GLY A 218 23.60 0.26 2.99
N LYS A 219 24.76 0.34 2.33
CA LYS A 219 25.49 -0.86 1.88
C LYS A 219 25.97 -1.73 3.04
N SER A 220 26.47 -1.12 4.11
CA SER A 220 26.89 -1.81 5.33
C SER A 220 25.72 -2.52 6.01
N ILE A 221 24.57 -1.82 6.14
CA ILE A 221 23.34 -2.38 6.70
C ILE A 221 22.82 -3.55 5.85
N ARG A 222 22.77 -3.40 4.53
CA ARG A 222 22.38 -4.49 3.64
C ARG A 222 23.24 -5.73 3.85
N LYS A 223 24.57 -5.56 3.87
CA LYS A 223 25.49 -6.66 4.12
C LYS A 223 25.27 -7.29 5.51
N MET A 224 24.96 -6.48 6.51
CA MET A 224 24.66 -6.96 7.86
C MET A 224 23.38 -7.81 7.90
N LEU A 225 22.35 -7.42 7.13
CA LEU A 225 21.11 -8.19 6.98
C LEU A 225 21.35 -9.50 6.22
N GLU A 226 22.15 -9.47 5.14
CA GLU A 226 22.55 -10.68 4.39
C GLU A 226 23.36 -11.65 5.27
N GLN A 227 24.18 -11.14 6.17
CA GLN A 227 24.87 -11.95 7.17
C GLN A 227 23.91 -12.50 8.22
N ALA A 228 22.90 -11.73 8.61
CA ALA A 228 21.87 -12.15 9.57
C ALA A 228 21.01 -13.30 9.02
N THR A 229 20.67 -13.30 7.73
CA THR A 229 19.96 -14.41 7.08
C THR A 229 20.78 -15.71 7.09
N ASP A 230 22.11 -15.61 7.01
CA ASP A 230 23.02 -16.76 7.15
C ASP A 230 23.25 -17.19 8.61
N GLY A 231 22.59 -16.54 9.58
CA GLY A 231 22.81 -16.77 11.01
C GLY A 231 24.14 -16.21 11.55
N ARG A 232 24.84 -15.38 10.77
CA ARG A 232 26.16 -14.82 11.10
C ARG A 232 26.05 -13.37 11.55
N PHE A 233 25.54 -13.11 12.75
CA PHE A 233 25.36 -11.74 13.25
C PHE A 233 25.64 -11.61 14.74
N GLU A 234 26.07 -10.43 15.15
CA GLU A 234 26.12 -10.03 16.56
C GLU A 234 24.86 -9.23 16.90
N GLN A 235 24.00 -9.77 17.74
CA GLN A 235 22.68 -9.19 18.04
C GLN A 235 22.76 -7.75 18.53
N THR A 236 23.61 -7.45 19.51
CA THR A 236 23.75 -6.10 20.07
C THR A 236 24.19 -5.11 19.01
N LYS A 237 25.16 -5.48 18.18
CA LYS A 237 25.68 -4.63 17.10
C LYS A 237 24.63 -4.37 16.02
N LEU A 238 23.86 -5.41 15.67
CA LEU A 238 22.73 -5.31 14.74
C LEU A 238 21.71 -4.31 15.28
N LEU A 239 21.22 -4.50 16.51
CA LEU A 239 20.20 -3.64 17.11
C LEU A 239 20.65 -2.18 17.22
N VAL A 240 21.88 -1.93 17.69
CA VAL A 240 22.44 -0.58 17.86
C VAL A 240 22.63 0.13 16.52
N SER A 241 22.98 -0.58 15.45
CA SER A 241 23.24 0.03 14.14
C SER A 241 21.98 0.16 13.29
N LEU A 242 21.11 -0.86 13.34
CA LEU A 242 19.98 -1.00 12.43
C LEU A 242 18.78 -0.17 12.89
N MET A 243 18.42 -0.19 14.18
CA MET A 243 17.25 0.56 14.68
C MET A 243 17.32 2.07 14.39
N PRO A 244 18.42 2.79 14.72
CA PRO A 244 18.51 4.21 14.41
C PRO A 244 18.51 4.48 12.91
N TRP A 245 19.14 3.60 12.13
CA TRP A 245 19.18 3.74 10.68
C TRP A 245 17.80 3.56 10.04
N LEU A 246 16.99 2.59 10.48
CA LEU A 246 15.63 2.40 10.00
C LEU A 246 14.75 3.62 10.26
N ARG A 247 14.84 4.19 11.48
CA ARG A 247 14.09 5.42 11.85
C ARG A 247 14.51 6.62 11.02
N GLN A 248 15.83 6.82 10.88
CA GLN A 248 16.35 7.89 10.04
C GLN A 248 15.90 7.71 8.59
N ARG A 249 15.92 6.49 8.07
CA ARG A 249 15.48 6.19 6.70
C ARG A 249 14.00 6.46 6.47
N PHE A 250 13.15 6.12 7.44
CA PHE A 250 11.73 6.42 7.40
C PHE A 250 11.49 7.95 7.40
N ALA A 251 12.21 8.70 8.25
CA ALA A 251 12.12 10.16 8.30
C ALA A 251 12.63 10.84 7.02
N ASP A 252 13.68 10.30 6.40
CA ASP A 252 14.29 10.82 5.18
C ASP A 252 13.64 10.26 3.89
N GLN A 253 12.50 9.57 4.00
CA GLN A 253 11.82 9.02 2.82
C GLN A 253 11.29 10.17 1.95
N GLN A 254 11.68 10.17 0.69
CA GLN A 254 11.21 11.16 -0.27
C GLN A 254 9.86 10.68 -0.82
N MET A 255 8.83 11.50 -0.61
CA MET A 255 7.48 11.33 -1.18
C MET A 255 7.37 12.02 -2.53
#